data_AF-A0A7Y2XFP6-F1
#
_entry.id   AF-A0A7Y2XFP6-F1
#
_cell.length_a   1.000
_cell.length_b   1.000
_cell.length_c   1.000
_cell.angle_alpha   90.00
_cell.angle_beta   90.00
_cell.angle_gamma   90.00
#
_symmetry.space_group_name_H-M   'P 1'
#
loop_
_entity.id
_entity.type
_entity.pdbx_description
1 polymer ?
#
loop_
_entity_poly.entity_id
_entity_poly.type
_entity_poly.pdbx_seq_one_letter_code
_entity_poly.pdbx_strand_id
1 'polypeptide(L)'
;MRFTILLLGALMASPAAWAVEALSTEELVSHCDKYYDEQATEDRVFCVRYVQGFIDGAVATDERVARNVVKEYEKEESFSQRAARTRIGNRLDRYGSSVYADFCLGDPVPLKEVVEHVVADCQNENLVNANPLARDLVYRTLRRNYPCEADD
;
A
#
# COMPACT_ATOMS: atom_id res chain seq x y z
N MET A 1 30.02 7.74 -38.77
CA MET A 1 28.64 8.15 -39.18
C MET A 1 27.68 6.98 -39.37
N ARG A 2 27.98 5.96 -40.20
CA ARG A 2 27.04 4.83 -40.42
C ARG A 2 26.70 4.01 -39.16
N PHE A 3 27.70 3.72 -38.31
CA PHE A 3 27.48 2.98 -37.05
C PHE A 3 26.67 3.78 -36.02
N THR A 4 26.84 5.10 -36.00
CA THR A 4 26.16 6.02 -35.08
C THR A 4 24.66 6.12 -35.40
N ILE A 5 24.30 6.06 -36.68
CA ILE A 5 22.90 6.08 -37.14
C ILE A 5 22.20 4.75 -36.82
N LEU A 6 22.90 3.62 -36.95
CA LEU A 6 22.38 2.30 -36.58
C LEU A 6 22.09 2.16 -35.07
N LEU A 7 22.95 2.74 -34.22
CA LEU A 7 22.76 2.74 -32.76
C LEU A 7 21.57 3.62 -32.33
N LEU A 8 21.36 4.79 -32.94
CA LEU A 8 20.19 5.63 -32.63
C LEU A 8 18.87 4.99 -33.06
N GLY A 9 18.85 4.24 -34.17
CA GLY A 9 17.65 3.55 -34.64
C GLY A 9 17.17 2.45 -33.69
N ALA A 10 18.09 1.74 -33.02
CA ALA A 10 17.76 0.67 -32.09
C ALA A 10 17.10 1.15 -30.80
N LEU A 11 17.47 2.35 -30.30
CA LEU A 11 16.86 2.94 -29.10
C LEU A 11 15.41 3.37 -29.32
N MET A 12 15.05 3.78 -30.53
CA MET A 12 13.68 4.16 -30.91
C MET A 12 12.75 2.97 -31.13
N ALA A 13 13.29 1.74 -31.24
CA ALA A 13 12.52 0.51 -31.40
C ALA A 13 12.19 -0.18 -30.06
N SER A 14 12.51 0.47 -28.94
CA SER A 14 12.14 -0.03 -27.61
C SER A 14 10.61 -0.07 -27.51
N PRO A 15 9.99 -1.23 -27.21
CA PRO A 15 8.56 -1.24 -26.92
C PRO A 15 8.32 -0.30 -25.73
N ALA A 16 7.26 0.52 -25.82
CA ALA A 16 6.78 1.25 -24.67
C ALA A 16 6.52 0.20 -23.57
N ALA A 17 7.26 0.28 -22.46
CA ALA A 17 7.03 -0.59 -21.32
C ALA A 17 5.62 -0.28 -20.81
N TRP A 18 4.66 -1.14 -21.16
CA TRP A 18 3.32 -1.06 -20.61
C TRP A 18 3.45 -1.28 -19.10
N ALA A 19 3.04 -0.28 -18.32
CA ALA A 19 2.97 -0.41 -16.89
C ALA A 19 2.09 -1.62 -16.55
N VAL A 20 2.42 -2.34 -15.48
CA VAL A 20 1.62 -3.47 -14.99
C VAL A 20 0.18 -2.99 -14.79
N GLU A 21 -0.77 -3.74 -15.35
CA GLU A 21 -2.20 -3.43 -15.23
C GLU A 21 -2.60 -3.44 -13.75
N ALA A 22 -3.30 -2.39 -13.32
CA ALA A 22 -3.72 -2.25 -11.94
C ALA A 22 -5.00 -3.07 -11.71
N LEU A 23 -4.99 -3.90 -10.66
CA LEU A 23 -6.18 -4.65 -10.27
C LEU A 23 -7.35 -3.70 -9.95
N SER A 24 -8.48 -3.93 -10.61
CA SER A 24 -9.71 -3.19 -10.35
C SER A 24 -10.37 -3.64 -9.05
N THR A 25 -11.20 -2.79 -8.47
CA THR A 25 -11.98 -3.15 -7.28
C THR A 25 -13.00 -4.22 -7.58
N GLU A 26 -13.62 -4.22 -8.76
CA GLU A 26 -14.57 -5.27 -9.18
C GLU A 26 -13.91 -6.65 -9.21
N GLU A 27 -12.68 -6.75 -9.72
CA GLU A 27 -11.91 -8.01 -9.69
C GLU A 27 -11.61 -8.45 -8.26
N LEU A 28 -11.17 -7.54 -7.39
CA LEU A 28 -10.95 -7.87 -5.97
C LEU A 28 -12.24 -8.35 -5.29
N VAL A 29 -13.36 -7.66 -5.52
CA VAL A 29 -14.70 -8.01 -4.99
C VAL A 29 -15.11 -9.41 -5.45
N SER A 30 -14.90 -9.75 -6.73
CA SER A 30 -15.27 -11.07 -7.28
C SER A 30 -14.63 -12.26 -6.55
N HIS A 31 -13.49 -12.03 -5.92
CA HIS A 31 -12.80 -13.01 -5.07
C HIS A 31 -13.17 -12.85 -3.58
N CYS A 32 -13.21 -11.63 -3.06
CA CYS A 32 -13.48 -11.36 -1.66
C CYS A 32 -14.94 -11.66 -1.23
N ASP A 33 -15.91 -11.60 -2.15
CA ASP A 33 -17.31 -11.98 -1.88
C ASP A 33 -17.46 -13.44 -1.46
N LYS A 34 -16.51 -14.28 -1.85
CA LYS A 34 -16.48 -15.71 -1.53
C LYS A 34 -15.62 -16.03 -0.31
N TYR A 35 -15.17 -15.02 0.43
CA TYR A 35 -14.24 -15.20 1.54
C TYR A 35 -14.74 -16.20 2.61
N TYR A 36 -16.05 -16.22 2.88
CA TYR A 36 -16.67 -17.12 3.85
C TYR A 36 -17.14 -18.46 3.27
N ASP A 37 -17.01 -18.67 1.95
CA ASP A 37 -17.31 -19.97 1.33
C ASP A 37 -16.10 -20.90 1.52
N GLU A 38 -16.29 -21.95 2.33
CA GLU A 38 -15.25 -22.93 2.62
C GLU A 38 -14.73 -23.63 1.35
N GLN A 39 -15.59 -23.80 0.33
CA GLN A 39 -15.26 -24.46 -0.93
C GLN A 39 -14.52 -23.54 -1.92
N ALA A 40 -14.66 -22.21 -1.78
CA ALA A 40 -14.02 -21.21 -2.63
C ALA A 40 -12.55 -20.93 -2.23
N THR A 41 -11.74 -21.98 -2.20
CA THR A 41 -10.36 -21.89 -1.69
C THR A 41 -9.49 -20.93 -2.48
N GLU A 42 -9.59 -20.93 -3.81
CA GLU A 42 -8.78 -20.06 -4.68
C GLU A 42 -9.14 -18.59 -4.49
N ASP A 43 -10.44 -18.27 -4.51
CA ASP A 43 -10.95 -16.91 -4.31
C ASP A 43 -10.58 -16.35 -2.93
N ARG A 44 -10.73 -17.16 -1.87
CA ARG A 44 -10.32 -16.79 -0.51
C ARG A 44 -8.82 -16.53 -0.44
N VAL A 45 -7.99 -17.40 -1.04
CA VAL A 45 -6.54 -17.23 -1.08
C VAL A 45 -6.17 -15.95 -1.83
N PHE A 46 -6.83 -15.66 -2.96
CA PHE A 46 -6.61 -14.44 -3.72
C PHE A 46 -6.89 -13.20 -2.86
N CYS A 47 -8.07 -13.12 -2.24
CA CYS A 47 -8.46 -11.99 -1.39
C CYS A 47 -7.44 -11.75 -0.26
N VAL A 48 -7.08 -12.80 0.47
CA VAL A 48 -6.10 -12.72 1.58
C VAL A 48 -4.72 -12.28 1.08
N ARG A 49 -4.23 -12.86 -0.02
CA ARG A 49 -2.87 -12.57 -0.53
C ARG A 49 -2.77 -11.20 -1.16
N TYR A 50 -3.85 -10.69 -1.77
CA TYR A 50 -3.87 -9.31 -2.26
C TYR A 50 -3.74 -8.32 -1.11
N VAL A 51 -4.55 -8.46 -0.05
CA VAL A 51 -4.49 -7.59 1.13
C VAL A 51 -3.13 -7.69 1.83
N GLN A 52 -2.61 -8.91 2.00
CA GLN A 52 -1.28 -9.09 2.56
C GLN A 52 -0.20 -8.42 1.69
N GLY A 53 -0.24 -8.61 0.38
CA GLY A 53 0.72 -8.00 -0.55
C GLY A 53 0.63 -6.47 -0.56
N PHE A 54 -0.57 -5.90 -0.38
CA PHE A 54 -0.74 -4.47 -0.21
C PHE A 54 -0.05 -3.97 1.07
N ILE A 55 -0.26 -4.65 2.19
CA ILE A 55 0.36 -4.29 3.49
C ILE A 55 1.88 -4.42 3.39
N ASP A 56 2.39 -5.55 2.91
CA ASP A 56 3.83 -5.80 2.72
C ASP A 56 4.44 -4.76 1.76
N GLY A 57 3.72 -4.38 0.71
CA GLY A 57 4.10 -3.35 -0.24
C GLY A 57 4.15 -1.95 0.38
N ALA A 58 3.13 -1.57 1.14
CA ALA A 58 3.10 -0.29 1.86
C ALA A 58 4.27 -0.20 2.84
N VAL A 59 4.46 -1.23 3.67
CA VAL A 59 5.57 -1.37 4.63
C VAL A 59 6.94 -1.29 3.95
N ALA A 60 7.14 -1.95 2.80
CA ALA A 60 8.41 -1.98 2.08
C ALA A 60 8.73 -0.66 1.36
N THR A 61 7.69 0.00 0.82
CA THR A 61 7.84 1.31 0.18
C THR A 61 8.12 2.38 1.23
N ASP A 62 7.45 2.29 2.38
CA ASP A 62 7.67 3.16 3.53
C ASP A 62 9.04 2.97 4.16
N GLU A 63 9.61 1.77 4.26
CA GLU A 63 10.97 1.62 4.81
C GLU A 63 12.04 2.26 3.90
N ARG A 64 11.87 2.20 2.56
CA ARG A 64 12.78 2.85 1.60
C ARG A 64 12.55 4.37 1.53
N VAL A 65 11.30 4.83 1.56
CA VAL A 65 10.96 6.26 1.64
C VAL A 65 11.42 6.82 2.99
N ALA A 66 11.16 6.15 4.11
CA ALA A 66 11.63 6.53 5.44
C ALA A 66 13.16 6.64 5.50
N ARG A 67 13.91 5.69 4.92
CA ARG A 67 15.38 5.83 4.85
C ARG A 67 15.84 7.02 4.01
N ASN A 68 15.13 7.36 2.94
CA ASN A 68 15.45 8.51 2.10
C ASN A 68 15.07 9.83 2.79
N VAL A 69 13.90 9.87 3.43
CA VAL A 69 13.41 10.97 4.28
C VAL A 69 14.40 11.17 5.44
N VAL A 70 14.76 10.15 6.21
CA VAL A 70 15.75 10.28 7.31
C VAL A 70 17.08 10.83 6.80
N LYS A 71 17.60 10.34 5.66
CA LYS A 71 18.83 10.88 5.05
C LYS A 71 18.70 12.32 4.57
N GLU A 72 17.52 12.74 4.13
CA GLU A 72 17.26 14.10 3.67
C GLU A 72 17.07 15.06 4.86
N TYR A 73 16.48 14.60 5.95
CA TYR A 73 16.30 15.36 7.19
C TYR A 73 17.61 15.53 7.97
N GLU A 74 18.59 14.62 7.83
CA GLU A 74 19.92 14.76 8.44
C GLU A 74 20.77 15.90 7.84
N LYS A 75 20.36 16.50 6.71
CA LYS A 75 21.00 17.69 6.15
C LYS A 75 20.28 18.96 6.64
N GLU A 76 20.77 19.46 7.77
CA GLU A 76 20.35 20.69 8.46
C GLU A 76 18.87 20.70 8.95
N GLU A 77 18.64 20.06 10.11
CA GLU A 77 17.35 20.09 10.80
C GLU A 77 17.04 21.44 11.46
N SER A 78 15.88 22.00 11.14
CA SER A 78 15.20 23.03 11.93
C SER A 78 14.53 22.46 13.20
N PHE A 79 14.17 23.33 14.14
CA PHE A 79 13.51 22.93 15.41
C PHE A 79 12.20 22.15 15.19
N SER A 80 11.40 22.54 14.20
CA SER A 80 10.15 21.86 13.83
C SER A 80 10.41 20.49 13.21
N GLN A 81 11.48 20.33 12.42
CA GLN A 81 11.89 19.04 11.87
C GLN A 81 12.38 18.08 12.96
N ARG A 82 13.11 18.58 13.95
CA ARG A 82 13.56 17.76 15.10
C ARG A 82 12.39 17.34 16.01
N ALA A 83 11.40 18.20 16.20
CA ALA A 83 10.16 17.87 16.89
C ALA A 83 9.33 16.82 16.12
N ALA A 84 9.21 16.97 14.80
CA ALA A 84 8.55 15.99 13.94
C ALA A 84 9.26 14.63 13.97
N ARG A 85 10.59 14.60 13.93
CA ARG A 85 11.40 13.37 14.07
C ARG A 85 11.17 12.67 15.40
N THR A 86 11.11 13.40 16.50
CA THR A 86 10.92 12.79 17.84
C THR A 86 9.52 12.18 17.96
N ARG A 87 8.49 12.86 17.42
CA ARG A 87 7.11 12.35 17.38
C ARG A 87 6.95 11.14 16.46
N ILE A 88 7.47 11.24 15.24
CA ILE A 88 7.44 10.13 14.26
C ILE A 88 8.27 8.94 14.78
N GLY A 89 9.41 9.19 15.46
CA GLY A 89 10.25 8.14 16.03
C GLY A 89 9.51 7.25 17.04
N ASN A 90 8.78 7.84 17.99
CA ASN A 90 7.96 7.09 18.93
C ASN A 90 6.85 6.27 18.24
N ARG A 91 6.28 6.79 17.14
CA ARG A 91 5.27 6.07 16.34
C ARG A 91 5.90 4.95 15.52
N LEU A 92 7.09 5.16 14.98
CA LEU A 92 7.83 4.16 14.22
C LEU A 92 8.18 2.95 15.09
N ASP A 93 8.60 3.22 16.34
CA ASP A 93 8.88 2.16 17.32
C ASP A 93 7.63 1.35 17.68
N ARG A 94 6.43 1.97 17.65
CA ARG A 94 5.16 1.32 18.03
C ARG A 94 4.45 0.63 16.85
N TYR A 95 4.45 1.23 15.68
CA TYR A 95 3.60 0.84 14.54
C TYR A 95 4.43 0.43 13.30
N GLY A 96 5.76 0.48 13.38
CA GLY A 96 6.63 0.17 12.26
C GLY A 96 6.51 1.16 11.11
N SER A 97 6.79 0.71 9.89
CA SER A 97 6.82 1.60 8.72
C SER A 97 5.43 2.02 8.22
N SER A 98 4.34 1.38 8.67
CA SER A 98 2.98 1.74 8.24
C SER A 98 2.59 3.18 8.60
N VAL A 99 3.24 3.78 9.61
CA VAL A 99 3.06 5.20 9.99
C VAL A 99 3.19 6.15 8.80
N TYR A 100 4.04 5.81 7.83
CA TYR A 100 4.25 6.63 6.62
C TYR A 100 3.17 6.43 5.55
N ALA A 101 2.38 5.35 5.64
CA ALA A 101 1.19 5.12 4.82
C ALA A 101 -0.11 5.65 5.46
N ASP A 102 -0.05 6.54 6.46
CA ASP A 102 -1.22 7.12 7.14
C ASP A 102 -2.19 6.09 7.79
N PHE A 103 -1.73 4.87 8.06
CA PHE A 103 -2.45 3.87 8.85
C PHE A 103 -1.49 3.14 9.79
N CYS A 104 -1.95 2.76 10.97
CA CYS A 104 -1.08 2.20 12.02
C CYS A 104 -1.56 0.80 12.42
N LEU A 105 -0.88 -0.24 11.90
CA LEU A 105 -1.08 -1.61 12.35
C LEU A 105 -0.15 -1.85 13.55
N GLY A 106 -0.69 -1.86 14.76
CA GLY A 106 0.07 -2.03 16.02
C GLY A 106 0.43 -3.47 16.37
N ASP A 107 0.76 -3.70 17.65
CA ASP A 107 0.98 -5.03 18.26
C ASP A 107 -0.08 -6.03 17.77
N PRO A 108 0.36 -7.24 17.37
CA PRO A 108 0.04 -7.77 16.05
C PRO A 108 -1.46 -7.89 15.81
N VAL A 109 -1.98 -7.06 14.91
CA VAL A 109 -3.32 -7.20 14.35
C VAL A 109 -3.35 -8.47 13.49
N PRO A 110 -4.23 -9.44 13.77
CA PRO A 110 -4.34 -10.64 12.95
C PRO A 110 -4.71 -10.28 11.51
N LEU A 111 -3.97 -10.81 10.51
CA LEU A 111 -4.27 -10.58 9.09
C LEU A 111 -5.74 -10.89 8.73
N LYS A 112 -6.31 -11.91 9.38
CA LYS A 112 -7.73 -12.28 9.24
C LYS A 112 -8.67 -11.10 9.51
N GLU A 113 -8.43 -10.36 10.58
CA GLU A 113 -9.25 -9.21 10.96
C GLU A 113 -9.16 -8.09 9.91
N VAL A 114 -7.95 -7.81 9.45
CA VAL A 114 -7.71 -6.81 8.40
C VAL A 114 -8.43 -7.19 7.11
N VAL A 115 -8.35 -8.47 6.71
CA VAL A 115 -9.06 -9.00 5.55
C VAL A 115 -10.57 -8.90 5.74
N GLU A 116 -11.11 -9.18 6.92
CA GLU A 116 -12.54 -9.06 7.21
C GLU A 116 -13.05 -7.62 7.07
N HIS A 117 -12.25 -6.61 7.46
CA HIS A 117 -12.59 -5.22 7.19
C HIS A 117 -12.61 -4.87 5.71
N VAL A 118 -11.68 -5.41 4.91
CA VAL A 118 -11.66 -5.23 3.45
C VAL A 118 -12.87 -5.90 2.81
N VAL A 119 -13.17 -7.14 3.19
CA VAL A 119 -14.35 -7.88 2.73
C VAL A 119 -15.63 -7.10 3.04
N ALA A 120 -15.74 -6.50 4.23
CA ALA A 120 -16.89 -5.68 4.59
C ALA A 120 -17.04 -4.43 3.70
N ASP A 121 -15.94 -3.76 3.34
CA ASP A 121 -15.97 -2.62 2.43
C ASP A 121 -16.22 -3.04 0.96
N CYS A 122 -15.83 -4.25 0.56
CA CYS A 122 -16.20 -4.84 -0.74
C CYS A 122 -17.72 -5.05 -0.87
N GLN A 123 -18.45 -5.27 0.23
CA GLN A 123 -19.92 -5.36 0.21
C GLN A 123 -20.63 -4.01 0.09
N ASN A 124 -19.90 -2.89 0.14
CA ASN A 124 -20.49 -1.56 0.10
C ASN A 124 -20.36 -0.95 -1.29
N GLU A 125 -21.44 -0.99 -2.06
CA GLU A 125 -21.49 -0.46 -3.44
C GLU A 125 -21.01 0.99 -3.55
N ASN A 126 -21.30 1.84 -2.56
CA ASN A 126 -20.84 3.24 -2.59
C ASN A 126 -19.32 3.33 -2.45
N LEU A 127 -18.70 2.45 -1.66
CA LEU A 127 -17.25 2.40 -1.52
C LEU A 127 -16.61 1.77 -2.76
N VAL A 128 -17.19 0.71 -3.31
CA VAL A 128 -16.72 0.09 -4.55
C VAL A 128 -16.73 1.08 -5.71
N ASN A 129 -17.86 1.78 -5.93
CA ASN A 129 -17.99 2.76 -7.00
C ASN A 129 -17.08 3.99 -6.82
N ALA A 130 -16.81 4.39 -5.58
CA ALA A 130 -15.93 5.53 -5.29
C ALA A 130 -14.44 5.20 -5.45
N ASN A 131 -14.07 3.92 -5.45
CA ASN A 131 -12.68 3.48 -5.52
C ASN A 131 -12.54 2.44 -6.65
N PRO A 132 -12.26 2.84 -7.90
CA PRO A 132 -12.23 1.89 -9.03
C PRO A 132 -11.04 0.92 -8.98
N LEU A 133 -9.99 1.23 -8.23
CA LEU A 133 -8.81 0.39 -8.09
C LEU A 133 -8.76 -0.25 -6.71
N ALA A 134 -8.45 -1.56 -6.69
CA ALA A 134 -8.46 -2.35 -5.47
C ALA A 134 -7.52 -1.78 -4.39
N ARG A 135 -6.37 -1.24 -4.80
CA ARG A 135 -5.41 -0.60 -3.89
C ARG A 135 -5.99 0.61 -3.15
N ASP A 136 -6.87 1.37 -3.80
CA ASP A 136 -7.45 2.60 -3.23
C ASP A 136 -8.54 2.24 -2.22
N LEU A 137 -9.34 1.20 -2.51
CA LEU A 137 -10.30 0.64 -1.57
C LEU A 137 -9.58 0.11 -0.32
N VAL A 138 -8.57 -0.76 -0.49
CA VAL A 138 -7.82 -1.33 0.63
C VAL A 138 -7.14 -0.24 1.46
N TYR A 139 -6.48 0.73 0.81
CA TYR A 139 -5.86 1.87 1.50
C TYR A 139 -6.87 2.64 2.37
N ARG A 140 -8.03 2.96 1.79
CA ARG A 140 -9.11 3.66 2.49
C ARG A 140 -9.63 2.84 3.67
N THR A 141 -9.84 1.53 3.49
CA THR A 141 -10.26 0.61 4.56
C THR A 141 -9.25 0.66 5.71
N LEU A 142 -7.96 0.53 5.41
CA LEU A 142 -6.91 0.54 6.43
C LEU A 142 -6.87 1.87 7.19
N ARG A 143 -6.90 3.00 6.48
CA ARG A 143 -6.90 4.32 7.11
C ARG A 143 -8.10 4.58 8.01
N ARG A 144 -9.28 4.03 7.65
CA ARG A 144 -10.51 4.19 8.44
C ARG A 144 -10.49 3.34 9.71
N ASN A 145 -10.10 2.07 9.60
CA ASN A 145 -10.18 1.11 10.70
C ASN A 145 -8.93 1.13 11.59
N TYR A 146 -7.78 1.56 11.06
CA TYR A 146 -6.49 1.59 11.76
C TYR A 146 -5.85 2.99 11.68
N PRO A 147 -6.53 4.05 12.16
CA PRO A 147 -5.93 5.38 12.17
C PRO A 147 -4.74 5.43 13.13
N CYS A 148 -3.69 6.14 12.75
CA CYS A 148 -2.60 6.46 13.66
C CYS A 148 -3.09 7.43 14.75
N GLU A 149 -2.93 7.08 16.01
CA GLU A 149 -3.27 7.96 17.13
C GLU A 149 -2.51 9.30 17.05
N ALA A 150 -3.16 10.39 17.44
CA ALA A 150 -2.48 11.65 17.72
C ALA A 150 -1.73 11.51 19.06
N ASP A 151 -0.49 11.99 19.15
CA ASP A 151 0.24 11.97 20.42
C ASP A 151 -0.39 13.02 21.33
N ASP A 152 -0.86 12.63 22.52
CA ASP A 152 -1.11 13.55 23.64
C ASP A 152 0.21 14.03 24.26
#